data_AF-A0A8J2MRW4-F1
#
_entry.id   AF-A0A8J2MRW4-F1
#
_cell.length_a   1.000
_cell.length_b   1.000
_cell.length_c   1.000
_cell.angle_alpha   90.00
_cell.angle_beta   90.00
_cell.angle_gamma   90.00
#
_symmetry.space_group_name_H-M   'P 1'
#
loop_
_entity.id
_entity.type
_entity.pdbx_description
1 polymer ?
#
loop_
_entity_poly.entity_id
_entity_poly.type
_entity_poly.pdbx_seq_one_letter_code
_entity_poly.pdbx_strand_id
1 'polypeptide(L)'
;MAEKTKTTSHVKHVPKDAQVIMSIIKDMGIEQYEQKVINQLLEFTYRYITCTLDDSRIYASHAKKKFIDLDDVRLAVKMQLEKTFTNPPPRDVLLEVARAKNNIALPFVKPNNGLRLPPDRYCLIAANYKLKPTIKKPIGKPIHAIVGNNLVSGQSRVRVDANKTVKPKIPIVTNQPMSSTSMDDSLKRKREDDEHEIP
;
A
#
# COMPACT_ATOMS: atom_id res chain seq x y z
N MET A 1 -22.26 13.56 61.87
CA MET A 1 -22.51 13.02 60.51
C MET A 1 -21.21 13.13 59.74
N ALA A 2 -20.59 12.00 59.40
CA ALA A 2 -19.41 11.95 58.54
C ALA A 2 -19.71 10.96 57.42
N GLU A 3 -19.76 11.51 56.21
CA GLU A 3 -20.22 10.90 54.98
C GLU A 3 -19.26 9.78 54.54
N LYS A 4 -19.74 8.53 54.54
CA LYS A 4 -19.05 7.43 53.87
C LYS A 4 -19.21 7.63 52.36
N THR A 5 -18.20 8.17 51.70
CA THR A 5 -18.09 8.14 50.25
C THR A 5 -17.97 6.69 49.80
N LYS A 6 -19.10 6.12 49.40
CA LYS A 6 -19.20 4.78 48.85
C LYS A 6 -18.55 4.82 47.46
N THR A 7 -17.28 4.45 47.37
CA THR A 7 -16.65 4.14 46.07
C THR A 7 -17.37 2.94 45.50
N THR A 8 -18.35 3.18 44.64
CA THR A 8 -18.96 2.17 43.78
C THR A 8 -17.88 1.69 42.83
N SER A 9 -17.14 0.66 43.26
CA SER A 9 -16.31 -0.16 42.38
C SER A 9 -17.26 -0.90 41.43
N HIS A 10 -17.68 -0.22 40.38
CA HIS A 10 -18.10 -0.90 39.15
C HIS A 10 -16.84 -1.60 38.67
N VAL A 11 -16.64 -2.83 39.16
CA VAL A 11 -15.69 -3.77 38.55
C VAL A 11 -16.23 -3.97 37.15
N LYS A 12 -15.75 -3.17 36.21
CA LYS A 12 -16.03 -3.37 34.79
C LYS A 12 -15.60 -4.81 34.55
N HIS A 13 -16.55 -5.69 34.28
CA HIS A 13 -16.28 -7.10 34.04
C HIS A 13 -15.52 -7.22 32.72
N VAL A 14 -14.22 -7.02 32.77
CA VAL A 14 -13.31 -7.16 31.64
C VAL A 14 -13.13 -8.67 31.39
N PRO A 15 -13.37 -9.17 30.16
CA PRO A 15 -13.22 -10.59 29.86
C PRO A 15 -11.78 -11.06 30.09
N LYS A 16 -11.61 -12.36 30.40
CA LYS A 16 -10.29 -12.94 30.75
C LYS A 16 -9.23 -12.64 29.69
N ASP A 17 -9.57 -12.78 28.41
CA ASP A 17 -8.62 -12.57 27.30
C ASP A 17 -8.19 -11.09 27.19
N ALA A 18 -9.07 -10.15 27.53
CA ALA A 18 -8.69 -8.74 27.63
C ALA A 18 -7.76 -8.47 28.83
N GLN A 19 -7.92 -9.20 29.95
CA GLN A 19 -6.98 -9.12 31.08
C GLN A 19 -5.59 -9.67 30.72
N VAL A 20 -5.52 -10.72 29.89
CA VAL A 20 -4.25 -11.23 29.35
C VAL A 20 -3.58 -10.17 28.48
N ILE A 21 -4.31 -9.55 27.55
CA ILE A 21 -3.76 -8.46 26.72
C ILE A 21 -3.29 -7.27 27.58
N MET A 22 -4.06 -6.88 28.60
CA MET A 22 -3.65 -5.83 29.55
C MET A 22 -2.35 -6.19 30.27
N SER A 23 -2.18 -7.46 30.66
CA SER A 23 -0.97 -7.94 31.33
C SER A 23 0.24 -7.89 30.40
N ILE A 24 0.08 -8.30 29.14
CA ILE A 24 1.14 -8.21 28.11
C ILE A 24 1.57 -6.76 27.89
N ILE A 25 0.62 -5.83 27.75
CA ILE A 25 0.92 -4.40 27.54
C ILE A 25 1.67 -3.83 28.75
N LYS A 26 1.31 -4.25 29.97
CA LYS A 26 1.99 -3.86 31.20
C LYS A 26 3.42 -4.42 31.27
N ASP A 27 3.63 -5.67 30.87
CA ASP A 27 4.95 -6.31 30.83
C ASP A 27 5.87 -5.65 29.78
N MET A 28 5.30 -5.07 28.72
CA MET A 28 6.02 -4.24 27.74
C MET A 28 6.38 -2.84 28.26
N GLY A 29 5.97 -2.46 29.48
CA GLY A 29 6.25 -1.16 30.07
C GLY A 29 5.37 -0.02 29.56
N ILE A 30 4.23 -0.33 28.93
CA ILE A 30 3.30 0.69 28.42
C ILE A 30 2.22 0.97 29.46
N GLU A 31 2.33 2.11 30.14
CA GLU A 31 1.39 2.50 31.21
C GLU A 31 0.18 3.28 30.70
N GLN A 32 0.30 3.93 29.53
CA GLN A 32 -0.72 4.82 28.97
C GLN A 32 -1.15 4.34 27.58
N TYR A 33 -2.40 3.90 27.46
CA TYR A 33 -3.00 3.50 26.19
C TYR A 33 -4.52 3.80 26.20
N GLU A 34 -5.10 3.97 25.02
CA GLU A 34 -6.56 4.11 24.90
C GLU A 34 -7.23 2.75 25.11
N GLN A 35 -8.35 2.71 25.85
CA GLN A 35 -9.10 1.47 26.11
C GLN A 35 -9.47 0.70 24.83
N LYS A 36 -9.65 1.39 23.69
CA LYS A 36 -9.95 0.77 22.38
C LYS A 36 -8.82 -0.12 21.85
N VAL A 37 -7.57 0.14 22.23
CA VAL A 37 -6.41 -0.66 21.78
C VAL A 37 -6.57 -2.11 22.19
N ILE A 38 -7.09 -2.37 23.40
CA ILE A 38 -7.34 -3.73 23.88
C ILE A 38 -8.36 -4.44 22.99
N ASN A 39 -9.46 -3.77 22.64
CA ASN A 39 -10.49 -4.35 21.79
C ASN A 39 -9.96 -4.64 20.37
N GLN A 40 -9.13 -3.75 19.82
CA GLN A 40 -8.50 -3.93 18.52
C GLN A 40 -7.51 -5.10 18.51
N LEU A 41 -6.68 -5.23 19.56
CA LEU A 41 -5.76 -6.35 19.71
C LEU A 41 -6.49 -7.68 19.91
N LEU A 42 -7.62 -7.66 20.63
CA LEU A 42 -8.46 -8.83 20.80
C LEU A 42 -9.05 -9.30 19.45
N GLU A 43 -9.63 -8.37 18.69
CA GLU A 43 -10.17 -8.63 17.35
C GLU A 43 -9.08 -9.13 16.39
N PHE A 44 -7.90 -8.51 16.42
CA PHE A 44 -6.75 -8.93 15.64
C PHE A 44 -6.34 -10.36 15.99
N THR A 45 -6.25 -10.70 17.28
CA THR A 45 -5.83 -12.02 17.75
C THR A 45 -6.81 -13.10 17.29
N TYR A 46 -8.12 -12.88 17.49
CA TYR A 46 -9.12 -13.85 17.04
C TYR A 46 -9.13 -14.01 15.51
N ARG A 47 -9.02 -12.91 14.77
CA ARG A 47 -8.93 -12.96 13.30
C ARG A 47 -7.69 -13.74 12.86
N TYR A 48 -6.53 -13.44 13.44
CA TYR A 48 -5.27 -14.12 13.12
C TYR A 48 -5.35 -15.62 13.39
N ILE A 49 -5.84 -16.03 14.58
CA ILE A 49 -5.99 -17.44 14.94
C ILE A 49 -6.98 -18.13 14.02
N THR A 50 -8.12 -17.51 13.72
CA THR A 50 -9.15 -18.10 12.84
C THR A 50 -8.59 -18.33 11.44
N CYS A 51 -7.97 -17.32 10.82
CA CYS A 51 -7.35 -17.46 9.51
C CYS A 51 -6.25 -18.53 9.50
N THR A 52 -5.42 -18.58 10.55
CA THR A 52 -4.35 -19.59 10.67
C THR A 52 -4.93 -21.00 10.78
N LEU A 53 -6.01 -21.20 11.53
CA LEU A 53 -6.67 -22.49 11.68
C LEU A 53 -7.42 -22.92 10.42
N ASP A 54 -8.01 -21.97 9.68
CA ASP A 54 -8.63 -22.23 8.38
C ASP A 54 -7.60 -22.72 7.36
N ASP A 55 -6.44 -22.07 7.28
CA ASP A 55 -5.33 -22.51 6.42
C ASP A 55 -4.79 -23.89 6.86
N SER A 56 -4.64 -24.10 8.16
CA SER A 56 -4.22 -25.40 8.72
C SER A 56 -5.18 -26.53 8.35
N ARG A 57 -6.50 -26.26 8.37
CA ARG A 57 -7.52 -27.23 7.93
C ARG A 57 -7.39 -27.57 6.45
N ILE A 58 -7.07 -26.58 5.61
CA ILE A 58 -6.84 -26.79 4.17
C ILE A 58 -5.61 -27.71 3.97
N TYR A 59 -4.52 -27.48 4.71
CA TYR A 59 -3.33 -28.32 4.63
C TYR A 59 -3.57 -29.75 5.11
N ALA A 60 -4.27 -29.93 6.23
CA ALA A 60 -4.64 -31.25 6.74
C ALA A 60 -5.52 -32.02 5.72
N SER A 61 -6.49 -31.33 5.10
CA SER A 61 -7.34 -31.88 4.04
C SER A 61 -6.53 -32.31 2.81
N HIS A 62 -5.54 -31.50 2.40
CA HIS A 62 -4.63 -31.84 1.31
C HIS A 62 -3.78 -33.09 1.62
N ALA A 63 -3.41 -33.29 2.88
CA ALA A 63 -2.74 -34.49 3.36
C ALA A 63 -3.69 -35.68 3.62
N LYS A 64 -4.99 -35.55 3.31
CA LYS A 64 -6.06 -36.54 3.55
C LYS A 64 -6.21 -36.92 5.04
N LYS A 65 -5.83 -36.01 5.94
CA LYS A 65 -6.00 -36.16 7.39
C LYS A 65 -7.34 -35.60 7.83
N LYS A 66 -7.97 -36.24 8.82
CA LYS A 66 -9.25 -35.78 9.40
C LYS A 66 -9.07 -34.79 10.55
N PHE A 67 -7.90 -34.80 11.18
CA PHE A 67 -7.53 -33.93 12.30
C PHE A 67 -6.35 -33.06 11.88
N ILE A 68 -6.26 -31.88 12.50
CA ILE A 68 -5.18 -30.92 12.27
C ILE A 68 -4.00 -31.33 13.16
N ASP A 69 -2.82 -31.49 12.55
CA ASP A 69 -1.59 -31.77 13.27
C ASP A 69 -0.79 -30.48 13.54
N LEU A 70 0.22 -30.57 14.42
CA LEU A 70 1.12 -29.45 14.73
C LEU A 70 1.89 -28.96 13.50
N ASP A 71 2.21 -29.86 12.57
CA ASP A 71 2.94 -29.49 11.35
C ASP A 71 2.09 -28.67 10.37
N ASP A 72 0.78 -28.91 10.34
CA ASP A 72 -0.16 -28.13 9.52
C ASP A 72 -0.23 -26.68 10.04
N VAL A 73 -0.27 -26.49 11.36
CA VAL A 73 -0.26 -25.17 12.00
C VAL A 73 1.07 -24.46 11.80
N ARG A 74 2.20 -25.17 11.95
CA ARG A 74 3.54 -24.60 11.70
C ARG A 74 3.68 -24.12 10.26
N LEU A 75 3.20 -24.91 9.30
CA LEU A 75 3.22 -24.54 7.89
C LEU A 75 2.35 -23.30 7.64
N ALA A 76 1.13 -23.25 8.20
CA ALA A 76 0.25 -22.10 8.08
C ALA A 76 0.86 -20.81 8.63
N VAL A 77 1.42 -20.85 9.83
CA VAL A 77 2.10 -19.68 10.42
C VAL A 77 3.27 -19.23 9.55
N LYS A 78 4.08 -20.17 9.03
CA LYS A 78 5.22 -19.83 8.17
C LYS A 78 4.78 -19.12 6.88
N MET A 79 3.78 -19.67 6.18
CA MET A 79 3.26 -19.07 4.95
C MET A 79 2.61 -17.71 5.19
N GLN A 80 1.88 -17.57 6.30
CA GLN A 80 1.29 -16.29 6.68
C GLN A 80 2.37 -15.24 7.01
N LEU A 81 3.46 -15.64 7.66
CA LEU A 81 4.60 -14.78 7.97
C LEU A 81 5.25 -14.25 6.68
N GLU A 82 5.51 -15.14 5.72
CA GLU A 82 6.10 -14.77 4.42
C GLU A 82 5.21 -13.83 3.60
N LYS A 83 3.89 -13.93 3.74
CA LYS A 83 2.93 -13.09 2.99
C LYS A 83 2.73 -11.70 3.59
N THR A 84 2.63 -11.59 4.91
CA THR A 84 2.16 -10.37 5.58
C THR A 84 3.28 -9.61 6.28
N PHE A 85 4.32 -10.31 6.73
CA PHE A 85 5.40 -9.71 7.49
C PHE A 85 6.59 -9.47 6.58
N THR A 86 7.10 -8.24 6.60
CA THR A 86 8.33 -7.92 5.91
C THR A 86 9.47 -8.16 6.89
N ASN A 87 10.28 -9.17 6.61
CA ASN A 87 11.57 -9.26 7.28
C ASN A 87 12.51 -8.23 6.62
N PRO A 88 13.32 -7.49 7.40
CA PRO A 88 14.29 -6.59 6.82
C PRO A 88 15.20 -7.40 5.87
N PRO A 89 15.47 -6.89 4.66
CA PRO A 89 16.34 -7.60 3.72
C PRO A 89 17.68 -7.92 4.35
N PRO A 90 18.25 -9.12 4.09
CA PRO A 90 19.56 -9.46 4.63
C PRO A 90 20.62 -8.46 4.15
N ARG A 91 21.59 -8.18 5.02
CA ARG A 91 22.63 -7.16 4.79
C ARG A 91 23.39 -7.38 3.49
N ASP A 92 23.63 -8.63 3.11
CA ASP A 92 24.40 -8.97 1.91
C ASP A 92 23.67 -8.56 0.63
N VAL A 93 22.35 -8.75 0.57
CA VAL A 93 21.50 -8.29 -0.54
C VAL A 93 21.53 -6.77 -0.63
N LEU A 94 21.46 -6.08 0.52
CA LEU A 94 21.54 -4.61 0.55
C LEU A 94 22.92 -4.11 0.09
N LEU A 95 24.00 -4.80 0.48
CA LEU A 95 25.35 -4.47 0.05
C LEU A 95 25.57 -4.70 -1.45
N GLU A 96 25.00 -5.76 -2.03
CA GLU A 96 25.05 -6.02 -3.47
C GLU A 96 24.33 -4.92 -4.26
N VAL A 97 23.10 -4.56 -3.85
CA VAL A 97 22.34 -3.46 -4.45
C VAL A 97 23.10 -2.14 -4.30
N ALA A 98 23.69 -1.89 -3.13
CA ALA A 98 24.49 -0.71 -2.89
C ALA A 98 25.73 -0.66 -3.80
N ARG A 99 26.47 -1.76 -3.98
CA ARG A 99 27.61 -1.82 -4.92
C ARG A 99 27.16 -1.52 -6.34
N ALA A 100 26.07 -2.13 -6.81
CA ALA A 100 25.55 -1.90 -8.15
C ALA A 100 25.14 -0.43 -8.37
N LYS A 101 24.52 0.21 -7.38
CA LYS A 101 24.10 1.62 -7.46
C LYS A 101 25.26 2.60 -7.30
N ASN A 102 26.18 2.33 -6.37
CA ASN A 102 27.30 3.20 -6.06
C ASN A 102 28.42 3.14 -7.11
N ASN A 103 28.39 2.14 -8.01
CA ASN A 103 29.31 2.08 -9.16
C ASN A 103 29.04 3.18 -10.21
N ILE A 104 27.88 3.85 -10.13
CA ILE A 104 27.55 4.97 -11.01
C ILE A 104 28.15 6.25 -10.39
N ALA A 105 29.15 6.81 -11.05
CA ALA A 105 29.75 8.08 -10.63
C ALA A 105 28.69 9.20 -10.54
N LEU A 106 28.88 10.10 -9.57
CA LEU A 106 27.96 11.20 -9.37
C LEU A 106 27.96 12.15 -10.59
N PRO A 107 26.80 12.70 -10.97
CA PRO A 107 26.73 13.72 -12.02
C PRO A 107 27.55 14.97 -11.64
N PHE A 108 28.18 15.61 -12.64
CA PHE A 108 28.95 16.81 -12.44
C PHE A 108 28.11 17.96 -11.86
N VAL A 109 28.58 18.56 -10.77
CA VAL A 109 27.92 19.68 -10.10
C VAL A 109 28.24 20.97 -10.86
N LYS A 110 27.22 21.67 -11.36
CA LYS A 110 27.40 22.99 -11.98
C LYS A 110 27.67 24.05 -10.90
N PRO A 111 28.53 25.05 -11.14
CA PRO A 111 28.89 26.09 -10.17
C PRO A 111 27.77 27.11 -9.91
N ASN A 112 26.57 26.93 -10.49
CA ASN A 112 25.45 27.82 -10.24
C ASN A 112 24.79 27.44 -8.92
N ASN A 113 24.81 28.35 -7.95
CA ASN A 113 24.24 28.12 -6.63
C ASN A 113 22.71 28.12 -6.72
N GLY A 114 22.09 26.94 -6.82
CA GLY A 114 20.62 26.83 -6.87
C GLY A 114 20.10 25.39 -6.93
N LEU A 115 18.79 25.24 -6.66
CA LEU A 115 18.10 23.95 -6.75
C LEU A 115 18.01 23.50 -8.22
N ARG A 116 18.60 22.35 -8.54
CA ARG A 116 18.49 21.74 -9.87
C ARG A 116 17.19 20.95 -9.96
N LEU A 117 16.17 21.57 -10.54
CA LEU A 117 14.95 20.86 -10.91
C LEU A 117 15.24 19.88 -12.07
N PRO A 118 14.56 18.72 -12.12
CA PRO A 118 14.47 17.92 -13.33
C PRO A 118 13.97 18.78 -14.52
N PRO A 119 14.17 18.35 -15.78
CA PRO A 119 13.53 18.99 -16.92
C PRO A 119 12.03 19.19 -16.69
N ASP A 120 11.45 20.28 -17.20
CA ASP A 120 10.06 20.70 -16.94
C ASP A 120 9.03 19.57 -17.18
N ARG A 121 9.30 18.70 -18.16
CA ARG A 121 8.47 17.51 -18.45
C ARG A 121 8.38 16.49 -17.31
N TYR A 122 9.37 16.46 -16.42
CA TYR A 122 9.40 15.63 -15.22
C TYR A 122 9.06 16.43 -13.95
N CYS A 123 8.75 17.72 -14.09
CA CYS A 123 8.30 18.56 -12.99
C CYS A 123 6.78 18.56 -12.91
N LEU A 124 6.23 18.34 -11.71
CA LEU A 124 4.79 18.39 -11.46
C LEU A 124 4.31 19.83 -11.17
N ILE A 125 4.70 20.78 -12.03
CA ILE A 125 4.36 22.20 -11.88
C ILE A 125 3.09 22.57 -12.65
N ALA A 126 2.83 21.88 -13.76
CA ALA A 126 1.65 22.12 -14.58
C ALA A 126 0.39 21.50 -13.96
N ALA A 127 -0.77 22.12 -14.21
CA ALA A 127 -2.05 21.56 -13.80
C ALA A 127 -2.30 20.21 -14.50
N ASN A 128 -2.44 19.15 -13.70
CA ASN A 128 -2.80 17.79 -14.18
C ASN A 128 -4.29 17.63 -14.52
N TYR A 129 -5.04 18.73 -14.60
CA TYR A 129 -6.46 18.74 -14.93
C TYR A 129 -6.80 19.88 -15.89
N LYS A 130 -7.81 19.66 -16.73
CA LYS A 130 -8.38 20.70 -17.60
C LYS A 130 -9.88 20.79 -17.31
N LEU A 131 -10.35 21.98 -16.95
CA LEU A 131 -11.78 22.24 -16.83
C LEU A 131 -12.41 22.16 -18.21
N LYS A 132 -13.44 21.33 -18.37
CA LYS A 132 -14.26 21.34 -19.59
C LYS A 132 -15.02 22.66 -19.61
N PRO A 133 -14.82 23.53 -20.62
CA PRO A 133 -15.59 24.76 -20.71
C PRO A 133 -17.06 24.40 -20.88
N THR A 134 -17.91 24.88 -19.96
CA THR A 134 -19.36 24.83 -20.14
C THR A 134 -19.70 25.91 -21.17
N ILE A 135 -20.01 25.48 -22.40
CA ILE A 135 -20.50 26.39 -23.43
C ILE A 135 -21.88 26.86 -22.97
N LYS A 136 -21.93 28.00 -22.27
CA LYS A 136 -23.19 28.73 -22.08
C LYS A 136 -23.57 29.26 -23.45
N LYS A 137 -24.55 28.61 -24.09
CA LYS A 137 -25.20 29.15 -25.29
C LYS A 137 -25.64 30.59 -24.97
N PRO A 138 -25.29 31.59 -25.79
CA PRO A 138 -25.71 32.96 -25.55
C PRO A 138 -27.24 33.01 -25.65
N ILE A 139 -27.89 33.18 -24.51
CA ILE A 139 -29.28 33.63 -24.45
C ILE A 139 -29.29 35.08 -24.96
N GLY A 140 -30.21 35.34 -25.89
CA GLY A 140 -30.33 36.60 -26.63
C GLY A 140 -30.44 37.84 -25.74
N LYS A 141 -30.17 38.97 -26.40
CA LYS A 141 -30.02 40.35 -25.91
C LYS A 141 -31.06 40.78 -24.84
N PRO A 142 -30.67 41.62 -23.86
CA PRO A 142 -31.59 42.12 -22.84
C PRO A 142 -32.42 43.29 -23.39
N ILE A 143 -33.70 43.33 -23.04
CA ILE A 143 -34.57 44.49 -23.25
C ILE A 143 -35.28 44.79 -21.91
N HIS A 144 -35.09 46.03 -21.45
CA HIS A 144 -35.69 46.76 -20.33
C HIS A 144 -35.21 46.53 -18.88
N ALA A 145 -34.78 47.65 -18.28
CA ALA A 145 -34.49 47.85 -16.87
C ALA A 145 -35.76 48.33 -16.14
N ILE A 146 -35.94 47.94 -14.88
CA ILE A 146 -36.61 48.70 -13.81
C ILE A 146 -36.16 48.14 -12.44
N VAL A 147 -35.95 49.08 -11.52
CA VAL A 147 -35.53 49.01 -10.11
C VAL A 147 -36.42 48.15 -9.22
N GLY A 148 -35.85 47.45 -8.23
CA GLY A 148 -36.59 46.89 -7.08
C GLY A 148 -35.79 45.91 -6.20
N ASN A 149 -35.74 46.19 -4.89
CA ASN A 149 -34.98 45.50 -3.84
C ASN A 149 -35.47 44.08 -3.45
N ASN A 150 -34.52 43.34 -2.83
CA ASN A 150 -34.62 42.25 -1.85
C ASN A 150 -35.12 40.84 -2.27
N LEU A 151 -34.32 39.80 -1.99
CA LEU A 151 -34.56 38.73 -0.99
C LEU A 151 -33.56 37.54 -1.15
N VAL A 152 -32.85 37.26 -0.04
CA VAL A 152 -32.57 35.95 0.60
C VAL A 152 -32.47 34.64 -0.22
N SER A 153 -31.29 34.01 -0.07
CA SER A 153 -30.98 32.56 0.00
C SER A 153 -31.21 31.62 -1.19
N GLY A 154 -30.23 30.73 -1.42
CA GLY A 154 -30.45 29.52 -2.21
C GLY A 154 -29.16 28.79 -2.58
N GLN A 155 -28.81 27.75 -1.81
CA GLN A 155 -27.71 26.82 -2.06
C GLN A 155 -27.67 26.31 -3.51
N SER A 156 -26.49 26.34 -4.14
CA SER A 156 -26.24 25.58 -5.37
C SER A 156 -25.66 24.22 -5.02
N ARG A 157 -26.52 23.20 -5.05
CA ARG A 157 -26.15 21.78 -4.98
C ARG A 157 -25.24 21.42 -6.16
N VAL A 158 -24.06 20.86 -5.86
CA VAL A 158 -23.21 20.20 -6.86
C VAL A 158 -23.93 18.94 -7.34
N ARG A 159 -24.37 18.93 -8.60
CA ARG A 159 -24.81 17.71 -9.28
C ARG A 159 -23.58 17.02 -9.88
N VAL A 160 -23.30 15.81 -9.42
CA VAL A 160 -22.30 14.91 -10.01
C VAL A 160 -23.05 14.00 -10.96
N ASP A 161 -22.92 14.24 -12.28
CA ASP A 161 -23.46 13.33 -13.29
C ASP A 161 -22.45 12.22 -13.59
N ALA A 162 -22.93 10.99 -13.49
CA ALA A 162 -22.18 9.75 -13.69
C ALA A 162 -21.85 9.48 -15.17
N ASN A 163 -20.63 8.98 -15.37
CA ASN A 163 -20.12 8.17 -16.49
C ASN A 163 -20.71 8.38 -17.89
N LYS A 164 -19.91 9.01 -18.76
CA LYS A 164 -19.87 8.70 -20.19
C LYS A 164 -18.49 8.19 -20.56
N THR A 165 -18.42 6.90 -20.89
CA THR A 165 -17.22 6.17 -21.31
C THR A 165 -16.68 6.78 -22.61
N VAL A 166 -15.61 7.56 -22.50
CA VAL A 166 -14.82 7.98 -23.66
C VAL A 166 -13.59 7.08 -23.70
N LYS A 167 -13.54 6.18 -24.68
CA LYS A 167 -12.38 5.33 -24.95
C LYS A 167 -11.15 6.24 -25.19
N PRO A 168 -10.04 6.10 -24.44
CA PRO A 168 -8.87 6.92 -24.68
C PRO A 168 -8.22 6.48 -26.00
N LYS A 169 -8.09 7.42 -26.94
CA LYS A 169 -7.30 7.24 -28.15
C LYS A 169 -5.84 7.57 -27.78
N ILE A 170 -5.09 6.53 -27.41
CA ILE A 170 -3.65 6.62 -27.16
C ILE A 170 -2.98 6.88 -28.51
N PRO A 171 -2.18 7.95 -28.69
CA PRO A 171 -1.34 8.07 -29.87
C PRO A 171 -0.29 6.96 -29.83
N ILE A 172 -0.34 6.07 -30.82
CA ILE A 172 0.68 5.04 -31.06
C ILE A 172 1.98 5.78 -31.40
N VAL A 173 2.89 5.87 -30.43
CA VAL A 173 4.31 5.98 -30.75
C VAL A 173 4.73 4.57 -31.18
N THR A 174 5.15 4.46 -32.44
CA THR A 174 5.81 3.28 -32.98
C THR A 174 6.91 2.83 -32.03
N ASN A 175 6.67 1.71 -31.36
CA ASN A 175 7.74 0.92 -30.74
C ASN A 175 8.55 0.35 -31.89
N GLN A 176 9.83 0.70 -31.98
CA GLN A 176 10.79 -0.23 -32.56
C GLN A 176 10.71 -1.53 -31.75
N PRO A 177 10.62 -2.70 -32.40
CA PRO A 177 10.60 -3.97 -31.67
C PRO A 177 11.95 -4.15 -30.97
N MET A 178 11.90 -4.32 -29.65
CA MET A 178 12.94 -5.01 -28.90
C MET A 178 13.20 -6.35 -29.60
N SER A 179 14.44 -6.59 -29.99
CA SER A 179 14.87 -7.90 -30.45
C SER A 179 14.59 -8.93 -29.35
N SER A 180 13.86 -9.98 -29.72
CA SER A 180 13.79 -11.20 -28.94
C SER A 180 15.19 -11.83 -28.93
N THR A 181 15.99 -11.53 -27.92
CA THR A 181 17.13 -12.37 -27.58
C THR A 181 16.57 -13.58 -26.84
N SER A 182 16.43 -14.68 -27.59
CA SER A 182 16.22 -16.01 -27.04
C SER A 182 17.37 -16.33 -26.08
N MET A 183 17.04 -16.71 -24.85
CA MET A 183 18.00 -17.18 -23.85
C MET A 183 18.43 -18.64 -24.07
N ASP A 184 18.35 -19.17 -25.30
CA ASP A 184 18.66 -20.58 -25.58
C ASP A 184 19.94 -20.84 -26.37
N ASP A 185 20.62 -19.82 -26.90
CA ASP A 185 21.74 -20.04 -27.84
C ASP A 185 23.14 -19.79 -27.24
N SER A 186 23.25 -19.53 -25.94
CA SER A 186 24.54 -19.29 -25.25
C SER A 186 25.13 -20.53 -24.58
N LEU A 187 24.44 -21.68 -24.59
CA LEU A 187 24.92 -22.92 -23.97
C LEU A 187 25.53 -23.93 -24.97
N LYS A 188 25.67 -23.58 -26.25
CA LYS A 188 26.21 -24.48 -27.28
C LYS A 188 27.56 -24.09 -27.87
N ARG A 189 28.13 -22.93 -27.51
CA ARG A 189 29.43 -22.44 -28.04
C ARG A 189 30.59 -22.52 -27.04
N LYS A 190 30.53 -23.44 -26.07
CA LYS A 190 31.59 -23.60 -25.07
C LYS A 190 32.03 -25.06 -24.85
N ARG A 191 31.86 -25.92 -25.86
CA ARG A 191 32.28 -27.33 -25.79
C ARG A 191 33.10 -27.84 -26.99
N GLU A 192 33.45 -27.00 -27.96
CA GLU A 192 34.21 -27.46 -29.15
C GLU A 192 35.63 -26.88 -29.25
N ASP A 193 36.05 -25.96 -28.36
CA ASP A 193 37.39 -25.36 -28.44
C ASP A 193 38.43 -26.00 -27.51
N ASP A 194 38.09 -27.07 -26.77
CA ASP A 194 39.05 -27.81 -25.90
C ASP A 194 39.61 -29.08 -26.54
N GLU A 195 39.26 -29.38 -27.80
CA GLU A 195 39.96 -30.39 -28.59
C GLU A 195 40.61 -29.72 -29.79
N HIS A 196 41.88 -29.31 -29.62
CA HIS A 196 43.00 -29.46 -30.56
C HIS A 196 44.03 -28.34 -30.32
N GLU A 197 45.01 -28.62 -29.46
CA GLU A 197 46.45 -28.48 -29.79
C GLU A 197 47.31 -28.83 -28.56
N ILE A 198 47.79 -30.08 -28.54
CA ILE A 198 49.11 -30.45 -28.01
C ILE A 198 49.90 -30.89 -29.26
N PRO A 199 51.07 -30.32 -29.54
CA PRO A 199 52.32 -30.96 -29.11
C PRO A 199 53.12 -30.15 -28.09
#